data_AF-A0A2D4G1F6-F1
#
_entry.id   AF-A0A2D4G1F6-F1
#
_cell.length_a   1.000
_cell.length_b   1.000
_cell.length_c   1.000
_cell.angle_alpha   90.00
_cell.angle_beta   90.00
_cell.angle_gamma   90.00
#
_symmetry.space_group_name_H-M   'P 1'
#
loop_
_entity.id
_entity.type
_entity.pdbx_description
1 polymer ?
#
loop_
_entity_poly.entity_id
_entity_poly.type
_entity_poly.pdbx_seq_one_letter_code
_entity_poly.pdbx_strand_id
1 'polypeptide(L)'
;PQCLPRGRKLALAFCQQLVRSIAHFQTQSTREAALRLYVSQVTQVSNLLRGIWKAEPDTLLPSLQELFAIISSTDTSEPSVALASLVQHIPLQMITVLIGSLTTDPNVKDASMTQALCRMIDWLSWPLAQHVETWVIALLKGLAAVQKFTILIDVTLLKIELVFNRLWFPLVRPGALAVLSHMLLSFQHSPEAFHLIVPHVVKLVISVKSNGLPTSTAFLEQLSELMHCM
;
A
#
# COMPACT_ATOMS: atom_id res chain seq x y z
N PRO A 1 5.26 27.06 -11.78
CA PRO A 1 4.27 27.37 -12.83
C PRO A 1 3.40 28.55 -12.42
N GLN A 2 3.05 29.46 -13.34
CA GLN A 2 2.39 30.73 -13.00
C GLN A 2 0.96 30.56 -12.45
N CYS A 3 0.29 29.45 -12.76
CA CYS A 3 -1.09 29.15 -12.36
C CYS A 3 -1.23 28.42 -11.01
N LEU A 4 -0.13 28.03 -10.36
CA LEU A 4 -0.24 27.42 -9.03
C LEU A 4 -0.53 28.48 -7.96
N PRO A 5 -1.36 28.17 -6.95
CA PRO A 5 -1.61 29.09 -5.84
C PRO A 5 -0.28 29.50 -5.19
N ARG A 6 -0.01 30.80 -5.14
CA ARG A 6 1.26 31.32 -4.61
C ARG A 6 1.15 31.64 -3.13
N GLY A 7 2.20 31.36 -2.39
CA GLY A 7 2.31 31.62 -0.96
C GLY A 7 1.99 30.40 -0.11
N ARG A 8 2.76 30.24 0.98
CA ARG A 8 2.81 29.02 1.80
C ARG A 8 1.44 28.45 2.19
N LYS A 9 0.52 29.31 2.65
CA LYS A 9 -0.83 28.87 3.09
C LYS A 9 -1.66 28.31 1.94
N LEU A 10 -1.63 28.97 0.79
CA LEU A 10 -2.42 28.57 -0.39
C LEU A 10 -1.83 27.31 -1.04
N ALA A 11 -0.50 27.20 -1.12
CA ALA A 11 0.17 26.00 -1.62
C ALA A 11 -0.12 24.78 -0.73
N LEU A 12 -0.08 24.96 0.60
CA LEU A 12 -0.42 23.91 1.56
C LEU A 12 -1.87 23.45 1.43
N ALA A 13 -2.82 24.40 1.41
CA ALA A 13 -4.24 24.09 1.24
C ALA A 13 -4.51 23.39 -0.10
N PHE A 14 -3.84 23.82 -1.18
CA PHE A 14 -3.94 23.19 -2.48
C PHE A 14 -3.47 21.74 -2.45
N CYS A 15 -2.29 21.47 -1.84
CA CYS A 15 -1.76 20.12 -1.76
C CYS A 15 -2.67 19.19 -0.95
N GLN A 16 -3.17 19.64 0.21
CA GLN A 16 -4.10 18.86 1.02
C GLN A 16 -5.42 18.58 0.29
N GLN A 17 -5.99 19.57 -0.40
CA GLN A 17 -7.19 19.36 -1.20
C GLN A 17 -6.95 18.43 -2.38
N LEU A 18 -5.75 18.44 -2.97
CA LEU A 18 -5.40 17.52 -4.05
C LEU A 18 -5.31 16.08 -3.52
N VAL A 19 -4.72 15.86 -2.34
CA VAL A 19 -4.69 14.54 -1.68
C VAL A 19 -6.12 14.04 -1.40
N ARG A 20 -6.98 14.89 -0.83
CA ARG A 20 -8.41 14.57 -0.63
C ARG A 20 -9.12 14.25 -1.94
N SER A 21 -8.81 14.98 -3.02
CA SER A 21 -9.40 14.73 -4.34
C SER A 21 -8.98 13.38 -4.89
N ILE A 22 -7.70 13.02 -4.77
CA ILE A 22 -7.18 11.70 -5.19
C ILE A 22 -7.86 10.57 -4.42
N ALA A 23 -8.16 10.77 -3.14
CA ALA A 23 -8.89 9.79 -2.33
C ALA A 23 -10.31 9.50 -2.87
N HIS A 24 -10.89 10.35 -3.72
CA HIS A 24 -12.20 10.13 -4.33
C HIS A 24 -12.11 9.69 -5.80
N PHE A 25 -10.91 9.51 -6.35
CA PHE A 25 -10.76 9.06 -7.73
C PHE A 25 -11.28 7.65 -7.91
N GLN A 26 -12.20 7.47 -8.85
CA GLN A 26 -12.79 6.18 -9.17
C GLN A 26 -12.99 6.07 -10.68
N THR A 27 -13.02 4.83 -11.18
CA THR A 27 -13.38 4.53 -12.56
C THR A 27 -14.52 3.52 -12.55
N GLN A 28 -15.60 3.84 -13.24
CA GLN A 28 -16.74 2.93 -13.42
C GLN A 28 -16.55 1.98 -14.61
N SER A 29 -15.54 2.24 -15.45
CA SER A 29 -15.27 1.45 -16.64
C SER A 29 -14.41 0.23 -16.31
N THR A 30 -14.85 -0.93 -16.77
CA THR A 30 -14.09 -2.19 -16.72
C THR A 30 -13.26 -2.44 -17.98
N ARG A 31 -13.36 -1.55 -18.98
CA ARG A 31 -12.60 -1.68 -20.23
C ARG A 31 -11.13 -1.36 -20.00
N GLU A 32 -10.25 -2.25 -20.46
CA GLU A 32 -8.80 -2.11 -20.28
C GLU A 32 -8.25 -0.76 -20.75
N ALA A 33 -8.67 -0.28 -21.92
CA ALA A 33 -8.22 1.01 -22.45
C ALA A 33 -8.58 2.19 -21.51
N ALA A 34 -9.77 2.15 -20.89
CA ALA A 34 -10.20 3.17 -19.94
C ALA A 34 -9.44 3.05 -18.61
N LEU A 35 -9.16 1.82 -18.15
CA LEU A 35 -8.34 1.60 -16.95
C LEU A 35 -6.91 2.11 -17.14
N ARG A 36 -6.30 1.87 -18.31
CA ARG A 36 -4.97 2.40 -18.65
C ARG A 36 -4.96 3.93 -18.67
N LEU A 37 -6.00 4.53 -19.26
CA LEU A 37 -6.16 5.99 -19.27
C LEU A 37 -6.30 6.55 -17.84
N TYR A 38 -7.13 5.92 -17.01
CA TYR A 38 -7.31 6.28 -15.61
C TYR A 38 -5.98 6.27 -14.84
N VAL A 39 -5.21 5.18 -14.93
CA VAL A 39 -3.89 5.08 -14.27
C VAL A 39 -2.94 6.17 -14.75
N SER A 40 -2.93 6.47 -16.06
CA SER A 40 -2.12 7.55 -16.64
C SER A 40 -2.50 8.92 -16.07
N GLN A 41 -3.80 9.22 -16.00
CA GLN A 41 -4.32 10.49 -15.46
C GLN A 41 -3.98 10.66 -13.98
N VAL A 42 -4.18 9.63 -13.15
CA VAL A 42 -3.80 9.66 -11.74
C VAL A 42 -2.29 9.88 -11.59
N THR A 43 -1.49 9.24 -12.44
CA THR A 43 -0.02 9.39 -12.44
C THR A 43 0.39 10.83 -12.78
N GLN A 44 -0.30 11.51 -13.70
CA GLN A 44 -0.04 12.92 -13.99
C GLN A 44 -0.34 13.82 -12.79
N VAL A 45 -1.45 13.58 -12.09
CA VAL A 45 -1.81 14.33 -10.87
C VAL A 45 -0.80 14.08 -9.74
N SER A 46 -0.38 12.83 -9.53
CA SER A 46 0.65 12.50 -8.55
C SER A 46 1.99 13.19 -8.87
N ASN A 47 2.39 13.19 -10.15
CA ASN A 47 3.61 13.87 -10.59
C ASN A 47 3.54 15.39 -10.42
N LEU A 48 2.37 16.01 -10.59
CA LEU A 48 2.16 17.41 -10.28
C LEU A 48 2.41 17.67 -8.79
N LEU A 49 1.79 16.88 -7.91
CA LEU A 49 1.95 17.02 -6.46
C LEU A 49 3.41 16.82 -6.03
N ARG A 50 4.08 15.81 -6.59
CA ARG A 50 5.53 15.59 -6.41
C ARG A 50 6.35 16.79 -6.87
N GLY A 51 5.99 17.39 -8.01
CA GLY A 51 6.64 18.60 -8.52
C GLY A 51 6.51 19.77 -7.55
N ILE A 52 5.35 19.91 -6.90
CA ILE A 52 5.12 20.93 -5.87
C ILE A 52 5.95 20.65 -4.63
N TRP A 53 5.97 19.41 -4.13
CA TRP A 53 6.83 19.05 -2.99
C TRP A 53 8.32 19.32 -3.23
N LYS A 54 8.79 19.21 -4.48
CA LYS A 54 10.16 19.58 -4.83
C LYS A 54 10.39 21.09 -4.86
N ALA A 55 9.41 21.86 -5.33
CA ALA A 55 9.51 23.32 -5.41
C ALA A 55 9.31 24.00 -4.04
N GLU A 56 8.43 23.45 -3.21
CA GLU A 56 8.07 23.92 -1.88
C GLU A 56 8.09 22.75 -0.87
N PRO A 57 9.29 22.34 -0.37
CA PRO A 57 9.44 21.18 0.52
C PRO A 57 8.57 21.20 1.78
N ASP A 58 8.27 22.38 2.30
CA ASP A 58 7.40 22.58 3.47
C ASP A 58 5.97 22.05 3.27
N THR A 59 5.54 21.79 2.04
CA THR A 59 4.21 21.24 1.71
C THR A 59 4.14 19.72 1.80
N LEU A 60 5.29 19.03 1.82
CA LEU A 60 5.36 17.57 1.81
C LEU A 60 4.75 16.96 3.08
N LEU A 61 5.25 17.34 4.25
CA LEU A 61 4.80 16.77 5.53
C LEU A 61 3.30 17.00 5.77
N PRO A 62 2.74 18.22 5.60
CA PRO A 62 1.29 18.45 5.72
C PRO A 62 0.43 17.65 4.73
N SER A 63 0.95 17.37 3.53
CA SER A 63 0.26 16.53 2.54
C SER A 63 0.25 15.06 2.95
N LEU A 64 1.35 14.59 3.55
CA LEU A 64 1.43 13.23 4.09
C LEU A 64 0.58 13.07 5.35
N GLN A 65 0.52 14.08 6.23
CA GLN A 65 -0.40 14.09 7.37
C GLN A 65 -1.86 13.97 6.90
N GLU A 66 -2.22 14.67 5.82
CA GLU A 66 -3.56 14.55 5.21
C GLU A 66 -3.81 13.14 4.65
N LEU A 67 -2.83 12.57 3.93
CA LEU A 67 -2.90 11.19 3.45
C LEU A 67 -3.15 10.21 4.60
N PHE A 68 -2.42 10.37 5.71
CA PHE A 68 -2.57 9.53 6.90
C PHE A 68 -3.93 9.70 7.55
N ALA A 69 -4.42 10.93 7.71
CA ALA A 69 -5.75 11.20 8.24
C ALA A 69 -6.85 10.49 7.42
N ILE A 70 -6.72 10.50 6.09
CA ILE A 70 -7.66 9.82 5.19
C ILE A 70 -7.62 8.31 5.39
N ILE A 71 -6.43 7.67 5.35
CA ILE A 71 -6.36 6.21 5.49
C ILE A 71 -6.63 5.73 6.90
N SER A 72 -6.43 6.54 7.93
CA SER A 72 -6.74 6.19 9.32
C SER A 72 -8.18 6.52 9.71
N SER A 73 -8.96 7.16 8.83
CA SER A 73 -10.35 7.52 9.12
C SER A 73 -11.21 6.26 9.30
N THR A 74 -12.03 6.25 10.35
CA THR A 74 -13.03 5.20 10.62
C THR A 74 -14.39 5.52 9.99
N ASP A 75 -14.48 6.55 9.15
CA ASP A 75 -15.71 6.88 8.44
C ASP A 75 -16.04 5.81 7.41
N THR A 76 -17.33 5.73 7.02
CA THR A 76 -17.83 4.73 6.06
C THR A 76 -17.37 4.96 4.62
N SER A 77 -16.73 6.09 4.34
CA SER A 77 -16.24 6.41 2.99
C SER A 77 -14.91 5.71 2.74
N GLU A 78 -14.88 4.76 1.81
CA GLU A 78 -13.65 4.07 1.45
C GLU A 78 -12.78 4.94 0.50
N PRO A 79 -11.56 5.29 0.91
CA PRO A 79 -10.67 6.07 0.06
C PRO A 79 -10.13 5.22 -1.09
N SER A 80 -9.92 5.88 -2.22
CA SER A 80 -9.40 5.26 -3.43
C SER A 80 -7.97 4.75 -3.24
N VAL A 81 -7.71 3.57 -3.80
CA VAL A 81 -6.34 3.02 -3.96
C VAL A 81 -5.43 3.89 -4.83
N ALA A 82 -5.98 4.89 -5.54
CA ALA A 82 -5.20 5.89 -6.28
C ALA A 82 -4.21 6.65 -5.39
N LEU A 83 -4.45 6.71 -4.07
CA LEU A 83 -3.50 7.28 -3.10
C LEU A 83 -2.13 6.58 -3.11
N ALA A 84 -2.09 5.29 -3.50
CA ALA A 84 -0.84 4.56 -3.69
C ALA A 84 0.11 5.22 -4.71
N SER A 85 -0.44 5.98 -5.66
CA SER A 85 0.37 6.72 -6.64
C SER A 85 1.25 7.81 -6.02
N LEU A 86 0.94 8.27 -4.80
CA LEU A 86 1.68 9.30 -4.08
C LEU A 86 2.87 8.71 -3.31
N VAL A 87 2.69 7.53 -2.71
CA VAL A 87 3.62 6.99 -1.72
C VAL A 87 4.92 6.45 -2.30
N GLN A 88 4.93 6.10 -3.59
CA GLN A 88 6.13 5.71 -4.34
C GLN A 88 7.18 6.82 -4.47
N HIS A 89 6.83 8.08 -4.16
CA HIS A 89 7.73 9.23 -4.31
C HIS A 89 8.35 9.70 -2.99
N ILE A 90 8.07 9.01 -1.89
CA ILE A 90 8.39 9.47 -0.54
C ILE A 90 9.71 8.84 -0.06
N PRO A 91 10.63 9.63 0.52
CA PRO A 91 11.87 9.10 1.09
C PRO A 91 11.61 8.14 2.26
N LEU A 92 12.41 7.07 2.36
CA LEU A 92 12.29 6.05 3.41
C LEU A 92 12.28 6.62 4.84
N GLN A 93 13.11 7.62 5.10
CA GLN A 93 13.19 8.29 6.42
C GLN A 93 11.84 8.90 6.84
N MET A 94 11.09 9.44 5.87
CA MET A 94 9.78 10.03 6.14
C MET A 94 8.74 8.96 6.46
N ILE A 95 8.85 7.77 5.85
CA ILE A 95 7.99 6.62 6.17
C ILE A 95 8.15 6.27 7.65
N THR A 96 9.39 6.12 8.13
CA THR A 96 9.67 5.78 9.53
C THR A 96 9.07 6.80 10.50
N VAL A 97 9.20 8.10 10.20
CA VAL A 97 8.63 9.17 11.05
C VAL A 97 7.10 9.08 11.10
N LEU A 98 6.44 8.90 9.96
CA LEU A 98 4.98 8.84 9.88
C LEU A 98 4.40 7.58 10.55
N ILE A 99 5.04 6.42 10.32
CA ILE A 99 4.64 5.17 10.98
C ILE A 99 4.88 5.23 12.49
N GLY A 100 6.00 5.82 12.93
CA GLY A 100 6.26 6.07 14.34
C GLY A 100 5.13 6.90 14.95
N SER A 101 4.80 8.04 14.34
CA SER A 101 3.71 8.90 14.79
C SER A 101 2.37 8.17 14.87
N LEU A 102 2.03 7.33 13.89
CA LEU A 102 0.76 6.60 13.88
C LEU A 102 0.68 5.54 15.00
N THR A 103 1.80 4.89 15.31
CA THR A 103 1.83 3.74 16.24
C THR A 103 2.10 4.13 17.69
N THR A 104 2.76 5.26 17.94
CA THR A 104 3.13 5.69 19.30
C THR A 104 2.29 6.84 19.85
N ASP A 105 1.49 7.52 19.02
CA ASP A 105 0.62 8.61 19.49
C ASP A 105 -0.55 8.04 20.32
N PRO A 106 -0.66 8.38 21.62
CA PRO A 106 -1.71 7.84 22.50
C PRO A 106 -3.13 8.26 22.10
N ASN A 107 -3.27 9.26 21.22
CA ASN A 107 -4.59 9.72 20.75
C ASN A 107 -5.09 8.90 19.56
N VAL A 108 -4.24 8.09 18.92
CA VAL A 108 -4.62 7.24 17.80
C VAL A 108 -5.29 5.97 18.33
N LYS A 109 -6.55 5.75 17.92
CA LYS A 109 -7.33 4.58 18.32
C LYS A 109 -6.93 3.34 17.50
N ASP A 110 -7.08 2.17 18.10
CA ASP A 110 -6.82 0.88 17.44
C ASP A 110 -7.59 0.72 16.14
N ALA A 111 -8.86 1.15 16.10
CA ALA A 111 -9.67 1.13 14.88
C ALA A 111 -9.04 1.96 13.73
N SER A 112 -8.42 3.10 14.04
CA SER A 112 -7.72 3.93 13.05
C SER A 112 -6.45 3.26 12.54
N MET A 113 -5.71 2.57 13.41
CA MET A 113 -4.54 1.78 13.01
C MET A 113 -4.93 0.60 12.11
N THR A 114 -6.02 -0.10 12.46
CA THR A 114 -6.60 -1.18 11.63
C THR A 114 -6.98 -0.67 10.24
N GLN A 115 -7.69 0.46 10.15
CA GLN A 115 -8.06 1.06 8.87
C GLN A 115 -6.84 1.47 8.04
N ALA A 116 -5.85 2.09 8.67
CA ALA A 116 -4.61 2.47 7.99
C ALA A 116 -3.90 1.25 7.42
N LEU A 117 -3.76 0.17 8.20
CA LEU A 117 -3.11 -1.07 7.73
C LEU A 117 -3.89 -1.73 6.59
N CYS A 118 -5.21 -1.87 6.73
CA CYS A 118 -6.07 -2.42 5.67
C CYS A 118 -5.91 -1.66 4.35
N ARG A 119 -5.98 -0.33 4.39
CA ARG A 119 -5.91 0.53 3.20
C ARG A 119 -4.50 0.57 2.60
N MET A 120 -3.45 0.50 3.42
CA MET A 120 -2.07 0.34 2.93
C MET A 120 -1.87 -1.00 2.21
N ILE A 121 -2.49 -2.08 2.68
CA ILE A 121 -2.46 -3.38 1.97
C ILE A 121 -3.23 -3.28 0.65
N ASP A 122 -4.38 -2.60 0.64
CA ASP A 122 -5.18 -2.41 -0.57
C ASP A 122 -4.44 -1.63 -1.67
N TRP A 123 -3.46 -0.80 -1.31
CA TRP A 123 -2.58 -0.12 -2.27
C TRP A 123 -1.77 -1.09 -3.15
N LEU A 124 -1.56 -2.34 -2.75
CA LEU A 124 -0.96 -3.35 -3.61
C LEU A 124 -1.82 -3.64 -4.86
N SER A 125 -3.09 -3.22 -4.86
CA SER A 125 -3.98 -3.29 -6.02
C SER A 125 -3.75 -2.16 -7.03
N TRP A 126 -2.96 -1.13 -6.69
CA TRP A 126 -2.60 -0.08 -7.65
C TRP A 126 -1.61 -0.62 -8.69
N PRO A 127 -1.88 -0.50 -10.01
CA PRO A 127 -1.07 -1.18 -11.05
C PRO A 127 0.40 -0.76 -11.09
N LEU A 128 0.71 0.46 -10.63
CA LEU A 128 2.06 1.01 -10.55
C LEU A 128 2.56 1.10 -9.10
N ALA A 129 2.03 0.26 -8.20
CA ALA A 129 2.45 0.20 -6.80
C ALA A 129 3.90 -0.26 -6.70
N GLN A 130 4.83 0.69 -6.72
CA GLN A 130 6.22 0.48 -6.34
C GLN A 130 6.41 0.95 -4.90
N HIS A 131 7.20 0.19 -4.13
CA HIS A 131 7.57 0.53 -2.76
C HIS A 131 6.42 0.53 -1.74
N VAL A 132 5.21 0.11 -2.13
CA VAL A 132 4.08 -0.03 -1.21
C VAL A 132 4.38 -1.06 -0.11
N GLU A 133 5.12 -2.12 -0.44
CA GLU A 133 5.57 -3.13 0.52
C GLU A 133 6.36 -2.52 1.68
N THR A 134 7.12 -1.45 1.42
CA THR A 134 7.90 -0.77 2.45
C THR A 134 6.99 -0.11 3.49
N TRP A 135 5.89 0.50 3.05
CA TRP A 135 4.90 1.12 3.95
C TRP A 135 4.16 0.08 4.77
N VAL A 136 3.69 -0.99 4.10
CA VAL A 136 2.95 -2.07 4.75
C VAL A 136 3.83 -2.77 5.80
N ILE A 137 5.05 -3.19 5.44
CA ILE A 137 5.96 -3.87 6.35
C ILE A 137 6.40 -2.95 7.49
N ALA A 138 6.62 -1.66 7.22
CA ALA A 138 6.95 -0.70 8.28
C ALA A 138 5.82 -0.60 9.30
N LEU A 139 4.55 -0.53 8.87
CA LEU A 139 3.41 -0.49 9.77
C LEU A 139 3.22 -1.80 10.53
N LEU A 140 3.37 -2.96 9.87
CA LEU A 140 3.31 -4.28 10.52
C LEU A 140 4.34 -4.39 11.65
N LYS A 141 5.60 -4.01 11.37
CA LYS A 141 6.68 -3.96 12.37
C LYS A 141 6.39 -2.95 13.47
N GLY A 142 5.88 -1.77 13.14
CA GLY A 142 5.53 -0.72 14.10
C GLY A 142 4.46 -1.19 15.08
N LEU A 143 3.38 -1.80 14.59
CA LEU A 143 2.31 -2.37 15.41
C LEU A 143 2.81 -3.52 16.29
N ALA A 144 3.70 -4.37 15.79
CA ALA A 144 4.31 -5.42 16.59
C ALA A 144 5.16 -4.85 17.74
N ALA A 145 5.92 -3.78 17.48
CA ALA A 145 6.74 -3.11 18.49
C ALA A 145 5.90 -2.51 19.64
N VAL A 146 4.69 -2.05 19.36
CA VAL A 146 3.71 -1.59 20.37
C VAL A 146 2.70 -2.67 20.78
N GLN A 147 3.01 -3.94 20.53
CA GLN A 147 2.26 -5.12 20.97
C GLN A 147 0.78 -5.15 20.52
N LYS A 148 0.45 -4.54 19.37
CA LYS A 148 -0.89 -4.57 18.77
C LYS A 148 -1.15 -5.86 17.99
N PHE A 149 -0.93 -7.01 18.62
CA PHE A 149 -1.00 -8.31 17.96
C PHE A 149 -2.40 -8.68 17.45
N THR A 150 -3.46 -8.33 18.17
CA THR A 150 -4.83 -8.57 17.71
C THR A 150 -5.12 -7.90 16.36
N ILE A 151 -4.69 -6.65 16.18
CA ILE A 151 -4.80 -5.94 14.89
C ILE A 151 -4.04 -6.70 13.79
N LEU A 152 -2.81 -7.14 14.08
CA LEU A 152 -1.98 -7.88 13.13
C LEU A 152 -2.63 -9.21 12.71
N ILE A 153 -3.21 -9.93 13.66
CA ILE A 153 -3.90 -11.21 13.45
C ILE A 153 -5.14 -10.99 12.57
N ASP A 154 -6.04 -10.11 13.00
CA ASP A 154 -7.33 -9.87 12.33
C ASP A 154 -7.12 -9.35 10.91
N VAL A 155 -6.19 -8.41 10.71
CA VAL A 155 -5.91 -7.86 9.38
C VAL A 155 -5.21 -8.88 8.48
N THR A 156 -4.34 -9.74 9.04
CA THR A 156 -3.72 -10.82 8.26
C THR A 156 -4.79 -11.77 7.73
N LEU A 157 -5.67 -12.27 8.60
CA LEU A 157 -6.76 -13.16 8.18
C LEU A 157 -7.68 -12.50 7.16
N LEU A 158 -7.97 -11.21 7.33
CA LEU A 158 -8.83 -10.45 6.42
C LEU A 158 -8.20 -10.22 5.03
N LYS A 159 -6.89 -10.01 4.95
CA LYS A 159 -6.23 -9.47 3.73
C LYS A 159 -5.26 -10.43 3.05
N ILE A 160 -4.90 -11.56 3.65
CA ILE A 160 -3.85 -12.43 3.11
C ILE A 160 -4.18 -12.97 1.71
N GLU A 161 -5.43 -13.31 1.44
CA GLU A 161 -5.87 -13.75 0.10
C GLU A 161 -5.72 -12.62 -0.94
N LEU A 162 -6.00 -11.36 -0.55
CA LEU A 162 -5.79 -10.22 -1.43
C LEU A 162 -4.30 -10.10 -1.79
N VAL A 163 -3.42 -10.15 -0.79
CA VAL A 163 -1.96 -10.07 -0.98
C VAL A 163 -1.48 -11.21 -1.87
N PHE A 164 -1.94 -12.44 -1.61
CA PHE A 164 -1.61 -13.61 -2.44
C PHE A 164 -2.05 -13.42 -3.90
N ASN A 165 -3.26 -12.90 -4.10
CA ASN A 165 -3.79 -12.60 -5.44
C ASN A 165 -2.97 -11.54 -6.19
N ARG A 166 -2.19 -10.70 -5.50
CA ARG A 166 -1.28 -9.74 -6.17
C ARG A 166 -0.06 -10.42 -6.80
N LEU A 167 0.28 -11.64 -6.42
CA LEU A 167 1.41 -12.39 -7.00
C LEU A 167 1.23 -12.69 -8.50
N TRP A 168 -0.02 -12.67 -8.99
CA TRP A 168 -0.33 -12.82 -10.42
C TRP A 168 0.21 -11.67 -11.28
N PHE A 169 0.43 -10.49 -10.70
CA PHE A 169 0.78 -9.27 -11.42
C PHE A 169 2.30 -9.01 -11.35
N PRO A 170 3.06 -9.17 -12.45
CA PRO A 170 4.53 -9.14 -12.41
C PRO A 170 5.15 -7.88 -11.78
N LEU A 171 4.54 -6.71 -12.00
CA LEU A 171 5.04 -5.42 -11.51
C LEU A 171 5.01 -5.32 -9.97
N VAL A 172 3.96 -5.82 -9.34
CA VAL A 172 3.76 -5.73 -7.88
C VAL A 172 4.14 -7.03 -7.15
N ARG A 173 4.40 -8.11 -7.91
CA ARG A 173 4.71 -9.44 -7.37
C ARG A 173 5.84 -9.45 -6.34
N PRO A 174 6.99 -8.78 -6.54
CA PRO A 174 8.07 -8.79 -5.53
C PRO A 174 7.63 -8.16 -4.20
N GLY A 175 6.93 -7.01 -4.27
CA GLY A 175 6.41 -6.33 -3.07
C GLY A 175 5.32 -7.14 -2.37
N ALA A 176 4.40 -7.73 -3.14
CA ALA A 176 3.37 -8.61 -2.60
C ALA A 176 3.96 -9.86 -1.93
N LEU A 177 5.00 -10.47 -2.51
CA LEU A 177 5.70 -11.61 -1.90
C LEU A 177 6.40 -11.20 -0.59
N ALA A 178 7.01 -10.02 -0.53
CA ALA A 178 7.63 -9.52 0.70
C ALA A 178 6.60 -9.32 1.82
N VAL A 179 5.44 -8.72 1.51
CA VAL A 179 4.34 -8.56 2.47
C VAL A 179 3.79 -9.92 2.91
N LEU A 180 3.53 -10.81 1.96
CA LEU A 180 3.02 -12.16 2.24
C LEU A 180 3.98 -12.95 3.14
N SER A 181 5.27 -12.92 2.83
CA SER A 181 6.31 -13.60 3.61
C SER A 181 6.33 -13.06 5.04
N HIS A 182 6.26 -11.73 5.21
CA HIS A 182 6.23 -11.12 6.53
C HIS A 182 4.99 -11.51 7.33
N MET A 183 3.80 -11.51 6.70
CA MET A 183 2.55 -11.93 7.33
C MET A 183 2.61 -13.40 7.79
N LEU A 184 2.96 -14.30 6.88
CA LEU A 184 3.02 -15.74 7.16
C LEU A 184 4.06 -16.10 8.23
N LEU A 185 5.30 -15.60 8.09
CA LEU A 185 6.36 -15.90 9.04
C LEU A 185 6.12 -15.30 10.43
N SER A 186 5.30 -14.25 10.54
CA SER A 186 4.93 -13.65 11.82
C SER A 186 3.67 -14.29 12.44
N PHE A 187 2.86 -14.99 11.64
CA PHE A 187 1.61 -15.64 12.06
C PHE A 187 1.88 -17.11 12.40
N GLN A 188 2.43 -17.37 13.58
CA GLN A 188 2.89 -18.73 13.97
C GLN A 188 1.96 -19.46 14.97
N HIS A 189 0.89 -18.82 15.42
CA HIS A 189 0.03 -19.37 16.48
C HIS A 189 -1.09 -20.27 15.95
N SER A 190 -1.35 -20.27 14.64
CA SER A 190 -2.39 -21.07 13.97
C SER A 190 -2.06 -21.23 12.48
N PRO A 191 -2.44 -22.34 11.83
CA PRO A 191 -2.25 -22.54 10.39
C PRO A 191 -3.27 -21.79 9.52
N GLU A 192 -4.25 -21.11 10.12
CA GLU A 192 -5.41 -20.53 9.44
C GLU A 192 -5.04 -19.60 8.29
N ALA A 193 -4.14 -18.63 8.52
CA ALA A 193 -3.69 -17.69 7.49
C ALA A 193 -3.05 -18.41 6.29
N PHE A 194 -2.23 -19.44 6.54
CA PHE A 194 -1.62 -20.24 5.48
C PHE A 194 -2.68 -21.06 4.73
N HIS A 195 -3.60 -21.69 5.44
CA HIS A 195 -4.66 -22.49 4.83
C HIS A 195 -5.59 -21.68 3.92
N LEU A 196 -5.78 -20.38 4.17
CA LEU A 196 -6.54 -19.51 3.26
C LEU A 196 -5.89 -19.39 1.86
N ILE A 197 -4.57 -19.48 1.76
CA ILE A 197 -3.87 -19.33 0.47
C ILE A 197 -3.56 -20.66 -0.23
N VAL A 198 -3.48 -21.78 0.50
CA VAL A 198 -3.12 -23.12 -0.01
C VAL A 198 -3.91 -23.51 -1.28
N PRO A 199 -5.24 -23.31 -1.37
CA PRO A 199 -6.01 -23.65 -2.57
C PRO A 199 -5.56 -22.95 -3.85
N HIS A 200 -4.84 -21.83 -3.74
CA HIS A 200 -4.42 -20.98 -4.85
C HIS A 200 -2.97 -21.23 -5.31
N VAL A 201 -2.15 -21.88 -4.48
CA VAL A 201 -0.70 -22.03 -4.70
C VAL A 201 -0.39 -22.80 -5.98
N VAL A 202 -0.98 -23.97 -6.16
CA VAL A 202 -0.70 -24.83 -7.32
C VAL A 202 -1.01 -24.12 -8.63
N LYS A 203 -2.14 -23.41 -8.70
CA LYS A 203 -2.58 -22.68 -9.90
C LYS A 203 -1.58 -21.57 -10.25
N LEU A 204 -1.09 -20.83 -9.26
CA LEU A 204 -0.08 -19.78 -9.44
C LEU A 204 1.23 -20.38 -9.94
N VAL A 205 1.72 -21.44 -9.29
CA VAL A 205 2.99 -22.09 -9.64
C VAL A 205 2.98 -22.58 -11.09
N ILE A 206 1.92 -23.28 -11.51
CA ILE A 206 1.78 -23.79 -12.89
C ILE A 206 1.81 -22.63 -13.89
N SER A 207 1.01 -21.57 -13.63
CA SER A 207 0.92 -20.42 -14.54
C SER A 207 2.23 -19.63 -14.64
N VAL A 208 2.97 -19.49 -13.55
CA VAL A 208 4.24 -18.75 -13.56
C VAL A 208 5.35 -19.58 -14.22
N LYS A 209 5.36 -20.90 -13.99
CA LYS A 209 6.31 -21.84 -14.60
C LYS A 209 6.13 -21.91 -16.12
N SER A 210 4.90 -21.86 -16.64
CA SER A 210 4.63 -21.92 -18.08
C SER A 210 5.16 -20.71 -18.86
N ASN A 211 5.45 -19.58 -18.19
CA ASN A 211 5.92 -18.37 -18.85
C ASN A 211 7.40 -18.41 -19.26
N GLY A 212 8.19 -19.37 -18.75
CA GLY A 212 9.58 -19.61 -19.18
C GLY A 212 10.59 -18.47 -18.93
N LEU A 213 10.21 -17.41 -18.20
CA LEU A 213 11.08 -16.26 -17.93
C LEU A 213 12.06 -16.56 -16.77
N PRO A 214 13.34 -16.14 -16.83
CA PRO A 214 14.28 -16.32 -15.71
C PRO A 214 13.79 -15.71 -14.38
N THR A 215 13.09 -14.57 -14.45
CA THR A 215 12.48 -13.91 -13.28
C THR A 215 11.35 -14.73 -12.67
N SER A 216 10.68 -15.60 -13.44
CA SER A 216 9.71 -16.54 -12.92
C SER A 216 10.37 -17.62 -12.06
N THR A 217 11.54 -18.13 -12.47
CA THR A 217 12.25 -19.16 -11.71
C THR A 217 12.69 -18.65 -10.34
N ALA A 218 13.36 -17.51 -10.27
CA ALA A 218 13.79 -16.90 -9.01
C ALA A 218 12.60 -16.61 -8.06
N PHE A 219 11.47 -16.16 -8.60
CA PHE A 219 10.25 -15.98 -7.83
C PHE A 219 9.70 -17.31 -7.29
N LEU A 220 9.67 -18.36 -8.11
CA LEU A 220 9.18 -19.67 -7.70
C LEU A 220 10.07 -20.33 -6.64
N GLU A 221 11.38 -20.13 -6.71
CA GLU A 221 12.33 -20.55 -5.67
C GLU A 221 11.97 -19.91 -4.32
N GLN A 222 11.86 -18.58 -4.28
CA GLN A 222 11.49 -17.85 -3.06
C GLN A 222 10.11 -18.26 -2.53
N LEU A 223 9.13 -18.42 -3.42
CA LEU A 223 7.80 -18.88 -3.03
C LEU A 223 7.86 -20.30 -2.47
N SER A 224 8.59 -21.22 -3.11
CA SER A 224 8.72 -22.59 -2.65
C SER A 224 9.40 -22.70 -1.29
N GLU A 225 10.46 -21.90 -1.06
CA GLU A 225 11.13 -21.81 0.24
C GLU A 225 10.15 -21.35 1.32
N LEU A 226 9.39 -20.28 1.07
CA LEU A 226 8.36 -19.81 1.99
C LEU A 226 7.30 -20.89 2.26
N MET A 227 6.80 -21.57 1.24
CA MET A 227 5.80 -22.63 1.40
C MET A 227 6.36 -23.86 2.15
N HIS A 228 7.65 -24.15 2.05
CA HIS A 228 8.29 -25.23 2.81
C HIS A 228 8.50 -24.88 4.28
N CYS A 229 8.59 -23.59 4.62
CA CYS A 229 8.68 -23.14 6.01
C CYS A 229 7.33 -23.13 6.75
N MET A 230 6.21 -23.06 6.02
CA MET A 230 4.85 -23.02 6.57
C MET A 230 4.29 -24.42 6.78
#